data_AF-A0A924H8I1-F1
#
_entry.id   AF-A0A924H8I1-F1
#
_cell.length_a   1.000
_cell.length_b   1.000
_cell.length_c   1.000
_cell.angle_alpha   90.00
_cell.angle_beta   90.00
_cell.angle_gamma   90.00
#
_symmetry.space_group_name_H-M   'P 1'
#
loop_
_entity.id
_entity.type
_entity.pdbx_description
1 polymer ?
#
loop_
_entity_poly.entity_id
_entity_poly.type
_entity_poly.pdbx_seq_one_letter_code
_entity_poly.pdbx_strand_id
1 'polypeptide(L)'
;LIENMVIPLGIVATDLNSGQAVLFQRGDTGTAVRASSAVPAVFVPVKISGREYVDGGLVSPVPVRFARQMGADLVIAVDISSPPEANPASDTLQILLQTFAIMGKSINQYELKEADVVVRPSLVGLKSADFSARQRAIDSGRAAMLAALPALKAKLEAGLR
;
A
#
# COMPACT_ATOMS: atom_id res chain seq x y z
N LEU A 1 15.52 -13.09 6.29
CA LEU A 1 15.67 -12.37 5.00
C LEU A 1 14.39 -12.54 4.21
N ILE A 2 14.08 -11.62 3.29
CA ILE A 2 12.84 -11.60 2.51
C ILE A 2 12.67 -12.90 1.70
N GLU A 3 13.75 -13.38 1.08
CA GLU A 3 13.78 -14.59 0.25
C GLU A 3 13.48 -15.89 1.03
N ASN A 4 13.55 -15.85 2.35
CA ASN A 4 13.32 -17.01 3.22
C ASN A 4 11.90 -17.03 3.82
N MET A 5 11.01 -16.11 3.41
CA MET A 5 9.64 -16.06 3.91
C MET A 5 8.81 -17.23 3.37
N VAL A 6 7.95 -17.79 4.22
CA VAL A 6 7.05 -18.91 3.86
C VAL A 6 6.10 -18.52 2.72
N ILE A 7 5.63 -17.28 2.74
CA ILE A 7 4.87 -16.68 1.65
C ILE A 7 5.83 -15.74 0.90
N PRO A 8 5.97 -15.87 -0.44
CA PRO A 8 6.77 -14.95 -1.22
C PRO A 8 6.38 -13.49 -0.93
N LEU A 9 7.37 -12.70 -0.51
CA LEU A 9 7.17 -11.33 -0.04
C LEU A 9 7.89 -10.36 -0.97
N GLY A 10 7.18 -9.31 -1.36
CA GLY A 10 7.70 -8.17 -2.09
C GLY A 10 7.37 -6.89 -1.33
N ILE A 11 8.36 -6.03 -1.14
CA ILE A 11 8.20 -4.77 -0.42
C ILE A 11 8.60 -3.63 -1.35
N VAL A 12 7.68 -2.72 -1.65
CA VAL A 12 7.93 -1.59 -2.55
C VAL A 12 8.33 -0.36 -1.75
N ALA A 13 9.42 0.29 -2.14
CA ALA A 13 9.81 1.61 -1.64
C ALA A 13 10.12 2.54 -2.82
N THR A 14 10.25 3.83 -2.53
CA THR A 14 10.66 4.83 -3.50
C THR A 14 12.13 5.16 -3.31
N ASP A 15 12.94 5.02 -4.36
CA ASP A 15 14.30 5.57 -4.38
C ASP A 15 14.22 7.10 -4.40
N LEU A 16 14.75 7.74 -3.36
CA LEU A 16 14.59 9.18 -3.14
C LEU A 16 15.28 10.03 -4.21
N ASN A 17 16.38 9.54 -4.77
CA ASN A 17 17.20 10.30 -5.73
C ASN A 17 16.61 10.25 -7.14
N SER A 18 16.05 9.11 -7.53
CA SER A 18 15.54 8.88 -8.89
C SER A 18 14.02 8.99 -9.00
N GLY A 19 13.30 8.93 -7.87
CA GLY A 19 11.84 8.83 -7.84
C GLY A 19 11.29 7.49 -8.36
N GLN A 20 12.15 6.50 -8.59
CA GLN A 20 11.75 5.20 -9.13
C GLN A 20 11.27 4.26 -8.02
N ALA A 21 10.29 3.43 -8.37
CA ALA A 21 9.86 2.34 -7.50
C ALA A 21 10.90 1.22 -7.47
N VAL A 22 11.20 0.71 -6.27
CA VAL A 22 12.11 -0.42 -6.05
C VAL A 22 11.35 -1.51 -5.31
N LEU A 23 11.34 -2.70 -5.89
CA LEU A 23 10.78 -3.91 -5.29
C LEU A 23 11.88 -4.70 -4.58
N PHE A 24 11.85 -4.73 -3.25
CA PHE A 24 12.71 -5.58 -2.44
C PHE A 24 12.13 -6.99 -2.33
N GLN A 25 12.88 -7.98 -2.82
CA GLN A 25 12.58 -9.41 -2.68
C GLN A 25 13.70 -10.17 -1.98
N ARG A 26 14.79 -9.49 -1.60
CA ARG A 26 15.96 -10.07 -0.94
C ARG A 26 16.51 -9.15 0.13
N GLY A 27 17.18 -9.72 1.12
CA GLY A 27 17.87 -8.99 2.18
C GLY A 27 17.05 -8.87 3.46
N ASP A 28 17.42 -7.93 4.33
CA ASP A 28 16.78 -7.77 5.64
C ASP A 28 15.34 -7.23 5.51
N THR A 29 14.39 -7.99 6.04
CA THR A 29 12.96 -7.67 5.94
C THR A 29 12.60 -6.41 6.72
N GLY A 30 13.13 -6.24 7.93
CA GLY A 30 12.83 -5.09 8.78
C GLY A 30 13.28 -3.78 8.14
N THR A 31 14.47 -3.79 7.55
CA THR A 31 15.05 -2.66 6.82
C THR A 31 14.23 -2.30 5.57
N ALA A 32 13.82 -3.30 4.79
CA ALA A 32 12.98 -3.07 3.61
C ALA A 32 11.59 -2.53 3.98
N VAL A 33 10.95 -3.08 5.02
CA VAL A 33 9.66 -2.56 5.54
C VAL A 33 9.83 -1.14 6.04
N ARG A 34 10.88 -0.84 6.81
CA ARG A 34 11.17 0.52 7.30
C ARG A 34 11.33 1.50 6.14
N ALA A 35 12.01 1.11 5.06
CA ALA A 35 12.13 1.92 3.86
C ALA A 35 10.78 2.18 3.20
N SER A 36 9.97 1.12 3.05
CA SER A 36 8.64 1.16 2.45
C SER A 36 7.62 2.00 3.22
N SER A 37 7.78 2.14 4.54
CA SER A 37 6.90 2.91 5.41
C SER A 37 7.49 4.25 5.87
N ALA A 38 8.60 4.71 5.27
CA ALA A 38 9.27 5.95 5.66
C ALA A 38 8.57 7.17 5.00
N VAL A 39 7.36 7.48 5.48
CA VAL A 39 6.56 8.62 5.00
C VAL A 39 7.33 9.93 5.14
N PRO A 40 7.53 10.69 4.05
CA PRO A 40 8.23 11.97 4.11
C PRO A 40 7.60 12.92 5.13
N ALA A 41 8.43 13.77 5.75
CA ALA A 41 8.07 14.66 6.85
C ALA A 41 7.66 14.01 8.18
N VAL A 42 7.46 12.69 8.21
CA VAL A 42 7.19 11.92 9.45
C VAL A 42 8.41 11.09 9.86
N PHE A 43 9.09 10.48 8.88
CA PHE A 43 10.25 9.65 9.10
C PHE A 43 11.43 10.08 8.23
N VAL A 44 12.65 9.83 8.72
CA VAL A 44 13.88 10.03 7.94
C VAL A 44 14.03 8.94 6.87
N PRO A 45 14.60 9.24 5.69
CA PRO A 45 14.90 8.24 4.68
C PRO A 45 15.76 7.09 5.22
N VAL A 46 15.57 5.90 4.66
CA VAL A 46 16.31 4.70 5.02
C VAL A 46 17.42 4.47 4.01
N LYS A 47 18.66 4.33 4.49
CA LYS A 47 19.81 4.06 3.63
C LYS A 47 20.06 2.56 3.50
N ILE A 48 20.04 2.04 2.29
CA ILE A 48 20.34 0.63 1.96
C ILE A 48 21.37 0.62 0.85
N SER A 49 22.52 0.00 1.08
CA SER A 49 23.61 -0.11 0.09
C SER A 49 23.99 1.24 -0.57
N GLY A 50 24.05 2.32 0.22
CA GLY A 50 24.43 3.64 -0.27
C GLY A 50 23.31 4.48 -0.90
N ARG A 51 22.13 3.90 -1.13
CA ARG A 51 20.95 4.57 -1.69
C ARG A 51 19.94 4.92 -0.60
N GLU A 52 19.21 6.01 -0.77
CA GLU A 52 18.19 6.47 0.19
C GLU A 52 16.79 6.16 -0.32
N TYR A 53 15.95 5.67 0.59
CA TYR A 53 14.61 5.20 0.29
C TYR A 53 13.59 5.85 1.20
N VAL A 54 12.43 6.16 0.64
CA VAL A 54 11.24 6.66 1.34
C VAL A 54 10.03 5.81 0.98
N ASP A 55 8.89 6.15 1.57
CA ASP A 55 7.62 5.42 1.46
C ASP A 55 7.28 5.00 0.01
N GLY A 56 6.85 3.75 -0.16
CA GLY A 56 6.48 3.19 -1.47
C GLY A 56 5.17 3.77 -2.03
N GLY A 57 4.35 4.36 -1.18
CA GLY A 57 3.08 4.99 -1.53
C GLY A 57 3.22 6.21 -2.44
N LEU A 58 4.42 6.79 -2.57
CA LEU A 58 4.66 7.87 -3.52
C LEU A 58 4.61 7.43 -4.98
N VAL A 59 4.87 6.14 -5.26
CA VAL A 59 5.06 5.60 -6.62
C VAL A 59 4.17 4.41 -6.95
N SER A 60 3.71 3.69 -5.93
CA SER A 60 2.84 2.51 -6.06
C SER A 60 2.10 2.23 -4.74
N PRO A 61 1.10 3.07 -4.37
CA PRO A 61 0.37 2.92 -3.10
C PRO A 61 -0.39 1.61 -2.96
N VAL A 62 -0.94 1.07 -4.05
CA VAL A 62 -1.44 -0.31 -4.10
C VAL A 62 -0.69 -1.04 -5.21
N PRO A 63 0.35 -1.84 -4.89
CA PRO A 63 1.36 -2.30 -5.84
C PRO A 63 0.92 -3.53 -6.67
N VAL A 64 -0.21 -3.39 -7.38
CA VAL A 64 -0.81 -4.45 -8.21
C VAL A 64 0.16 -4.92 -9.29
N ARG A 65 0.80 -3.98 -10.01
CA ARG A 65 1.79 -4.31 -11.05
C ARG A 65 2.96 -5.13 -10.52
N PHE A 66 3.39 -4.90 -9.27
CA PHE A 66 4.50 -5.64 -8.67
C PHE A 66 4.07 -7.04 -8.24
N ALA A 67 2.84 -7.22 -7.76
CA ALA A 67 2.30 -8.56 -7.52
C ALA A 67 2.27 -9.39 -8.82
N ARG A 68 1.87 -8.79 -9.95
CA ARG A 68 1.95 -9.41 -11.29
C ARG A 68 3.39 -9.72 -11.69
N GLN A 69 4.31 -8.77 -11.52
CA GLN A 69 5.74 -8.96 -11.81
C GLN A 69 6.34 -10.12 -11.00
N MET A 70 5.85 -10.35 -9.78
CA MET A 70 6.24 -11.48 -8.94
C MET A 70 5.63 -12.82 -9.37
N GLY A 71 4.80 -12.84 -10.41
CA GLY A 71 4.20 -14.06 -10.97
C GLY A 71 2.80 -14.38 -10.45
N ALA A 72 2.06 -13.39 -9.93
CA ALA A 72 0.68 -13.64 -9.49
C ALA A 72 -0.28 -13.77 -10.69
N ASP A 73 -0.95 -14.93 -10.79
CA ASP A 73 -2.01 -15.19 -11.78
C ASP A 73 -3.34 -14.52 -11.40
N LEU A 74 -3.57 -14.29 -10.11
CA LEU A 74 -4.70 -13.52 -9.60
C LEU A 74 -4.21 -12.53 -8.53
N VAL A 75 -4.66 -11.28 -8.64
CA VAL A 75 -4.29 -10.21 -7.71
C VAL A 75 -5.51 -9.68 -6.98
N ILE A 76 -5.46 -9.80 -5.65
CA ILE A 76 -6.40 -9.16 -4.73
C ILE A 76 -5.76 -7.88 -4.22
N ALA A 77 -6.31 -6.75 -4.60
CA ALA A 77 -5.85 -5.43 -4.16
C ALA A 77 -6.67 -4.96 -2.96
N VAL A 78 -5.99 -4.58 -1.87
CA VAL A 78 -6.64 -3.94 -0.72
C VAL A 78 -6.33 -2.44 -0.78
N ASP A 79 -7.35 -1.65 -1.07
CA ASP A 79 -7.24 -0.20 -1.21
C ASP A 79 -7.87 0.48 0.00
N ILE A 80 -7.00 1.06 0.84
CA ILE A 80 -7.37 1.83 2.04
C ILE A 80 -7.36 3.34 1.80
N SER A 81 -7.27 3.79 0.54
CA SER A 81 -7.28 5.22 0.25
C SER A 81 -8.61 5.86 0.64
N SER A 82 -8.53 6.96 1.39
CA SER A 82 -9.69 7.76 1.79
C SER A 82 -9.82 9.00 0.88
N PRO A 83 -11.05 9.51 0.67
CA PRO A 83 -11.22 10.82 0.07
C PRO A 83 -10.54 11.90 0.94
N PRO A 84 -10.04 12.98 0.32
CA PRO A 84 -9.44 14.09 1.07
C PRO A 84 -10.39 14.63 2.14
N GLU A 85 -9.86 14.99 3.31
CA GLU A 85 -10.68 15.57 4.37
C GLU A 85 -11.19 16.95 3.93
N ALA A 86 -12.46 17.26 4.24
CA ALA A 86 -13.14 18.46 3.75
C ALA A 86 -12.65 19.78 4.39
N ASN A 87 -11.63 19.74 5.24
CA ASN A 87 -11.06 20.92 5.87
C ASN A 87 -9.65 20.59 6.43
N PRO A 88 -8.60 20.52 5.58
CA PRO A 88 -7.25 20.44 6.12
C PRO A 88 -7.04 21.72 6.92
N ALA A 89 -6.91 21.58 8.24
CA ALA A 89 -6.70 22.70 9.13
C ALA A 89 -5.48 23.53 8.67
N SER A 90 -5.32 24.73 9.24
CA SER A 90 -4.27 25.74 9.02
C SER A 90 -2.81 25.28 9.23
N ASP A 91 -2.53 23.98 9.16
CA ASP A 91 -1.29 23.29 9.44
C ASP A 91 -0.65 22.77 8.13
N THR A 92 0.52 23.31 7.81
CA THR A 92 1.28 22.99 6.59
C THR A 92 1.63 21.50 6.50
N LEU A 93 1.86 20.81 7.62
CA LEU A 93 2.17 19.38 7.60
C LEU A 93 0.95 18.56 7.16
N GLN A 94 -0.24 18.89 7.64
CA GLN A 94 -1.47 18.22 7.23
C GLN A 94 -1.76 18.45 5.74
N ILE A 95 -1.54 19.68 5.26
CA ILE A 95 -1.66 19.99 3.83
C ILE A 95 -0.70 19.12 3.01
N LEU A 96 0.57 19.01 3.42
CA LEU A 96 1.57 18.19 2.74
C LEU A 96 1.19 16.70 2.71
N LEU A 97 0.77 16.13 3.84
CA LEU A 97 0.34 14.72 3.89
C LEU A 97 -0.93 14.48 3.04
N GLN A 98 -1.83 15.45 3.00
CA GLN A 98 -3.00 15.39 2.12
C GLN A 98 -2.62 15.46 0.64
N THR A 99 -1.58 16.21 0.24
CA THR A 99 -1.12 16.19 -1.15
C THR A 99 -0.57 14.82 -1.54
N PHE A 100 0.18 14.14 -0.65
CA PHE A 100 0.61 12.76 -0.87
C PHE A 100 -0.57 11.80 -1.04
N ALA A 101 -1.60 11.91 -0.20
CA ALA A 101 -2.81 11.09 -0.33
C ALA A 101 -3.55 11.34 -1.67
N ILE A 102 -3.68 12.59 -2.10
CA ILE A 102 -4.29 12.97 -3.39
C ILE A 102 -3.50 12.38 -4.56
N MET A 103 -2.17 12.56 -4.57
CA MET A 103 -1.31 12.02 -5.62
C MET A 103 -1.34 10.49 -5.65
N GLY A 104 -1.26 9.84 -4.49
CA GLY A 104 -1.36 8.39 -4.36
C GLY A 104 -2.69 7.85 -4.90
N LYS A 105 -3.81 8.53 -4.60
CA LYS A 105 -5.11 8.17 -5.16
C LYS A 105 -5.14 8.25 -6.69
N SER A 106 -4.49 9.26 -7.28
CA SER A 106 -4.35 9.39 -8.74
C SER A 106 -3.57 8.21 -9.33
N ILE A 107 -2.45 7.81 -8.69
CA ILE A 107 -1.66 6.63 -9.11
C ILE A 107 -2.50 5.34 -9.03
N ASN A 108 -3.25 5.16 -7.95
CA ASN A 108 -4.12 3.99 -7.76
C ASN A 108 -5.18 3.83 -8.85
N GLN A 109 -5.63 4.92 -9.50
CA GLN A 109 -6.57 4.82 -10.63
C GLN A 109 -6.00 4.00 -11.81
N TYR A 110 -4.67 3.93 -11.94
CA TYR A 110 -4.01 3.14 -12.97
C TYR A 110 -3.67 1.74 -12.46
N GLU A 111 -3.09 1.62 -11.27
CA GLU A 111 -2.71 0.32 -10.67
C GLU A 111 -3.91 -0.62 -10.49
N LEU A 112 -5.02 -0.10 -9.95
CA LEU A 112 -6.16 -0.94 -9.58
C LEU A 112 -6.92 -1.51 -10.78
N LYS A 113 -6.65 -1.03 -12.00
CA LYS A 113 -7.24 -1.60 -13.23
C LYS A 113 -6.74 -3.01 -13.51
N GLU A 114 -5.52 -3.34 -13.08
CA GLU A 114 -4.87 -4.62 -13.30
C GLU A 114 -5.20 -5.67 -12.20
N ALA A 115 -5.97 -5.26 -11.19
CA ALA A 115 -6.39 -6.13 -10.10
C ALA A 115 -7.65 -6.92 -10.47
N ASP A 116 -7.70 -8.19 -10.09
CA ASP A 116 -8.87 -9.03 -10.35
C ASP A 116 -10.00 -8.75 -9.37
N VAL A 117 -9.64 -8.44 -8.13
CA VAL A 117 -10.56 -8.11 -7.04
C VAL A 117 -9.99 -6.93 -6.27
N VAL A 118 -10.79 -5.87 -6.13
CA VAL A 118 -10.43 -4.71 -5.31
C VAL A 118 -11.31 -4.70 -4.06
N VAL A 119 -10.69 -4.81 -2.89
CA VAL A 119 -11.33 -4.78 -1.58
C VAL A 119 -11.09 -3.40 -0.97
N ARG A 120 -12.19 -2.70 -0.62
CA ARG A 120 -12.15 -1.37 -0.01
C ARG A 120 -12.84 -1.38 1.36
N PRO A 121 -12.09 -1.43 2.47
CA PRO A 121 -12.64 -1.27 3.80
C PRO A 121 -13.31 0.10 4.00
N SER A 122 -14.41 0.14 4.75
CA SER A 122 -15.03 1.42 5.13
C SER A 122 -14.27 2.03 6.32
N LEU A 123 -13.51 3.09 6.05
CA LEU A 123 -12.67 3.76 7.05
C LEU A 123 -13.25 5.10 7.51
N VAL A 124 -14.57 5.27 7.40
CA VAL A 124 -15.24 6.53 7.77
C VAL A 124 -14.94 6.89 9.22
N GLY A 125 -14.41 8.10 9.43
CA GLY A 125 -14.05 8.60 10.75
C GLY A 125 -12.81 7.95 11.39
N LEU A 126 -12.02 7.17 10.62
CA LEU A 126 -10.72 6.66 11.05
C LEU A 126 -9.62 7.54 10.47
N LYS A 127 -8.79 8.09 11.36
CA LYS A 127 -7.62 8.89 10.97
C LYS A 127 -6.38 8.00 10.88
N SER A 128 -5.47 8.32 9.95
CA SER A 128 -4.27 7.52 9.71
C SER A 128 -3.33 7.41 10.92
N ALA A 129 -3.36 8.36 11.84
CA ALA A 129 -2.55 8.38 13.06
C ALA A 129 -3.34 8.01 14.35
N ASP A 130 -4.61 7.60 14.23
CA ASP A 130 -5.45 7.22 15.39
C ASP A 130 -5.30 5.73 15.75
N PHE A 131 -4.30 5.42 16.56
CA PHE A 131 -4.05 4.06 17.04
C PHE A 131 -5.07 3.55 18.06
N SER A 132 -5.92 4.43 18.62
CA SER A 132 -6.97 4.03 19.56
C SER A 132 -8.10 3.27 18.84
N ALA A 133 -8.31 3.57 17.55
CA ALA A 133 -9.35 2.98 16.74
C ALA A 133 -8.94 1.69 16.00
N ARG A 134 -7.79 1.09 16.34
CA ARG A 134 -7.23 -0.09 15.64
C ARG A 134 -8.23 -1.24 15.48
N GLN A 135 -9.05 -1.52 16.50
CA GLN A 135 -9.99 -2.63 16.45
C GLN A 135 -11.07 -2.39 15.39
N ARG A 136 -11.60 -1.16 15.32
CA ARG A 136 -12.58 -0.77 14.29
C ARG A 136 -11.99 -0.90 12.88
N ALA A 137 -10.71 -0.55 12.69
CA ALA A 137 -10.03 -0.71 11.41
C ALA A 137 -9.92 -2.20 11.01
N ILE A 138 -9.53 -3.07 11.95
CA ILE A 138 -9.44 -4.53 11.72
C ILE A 138 -10.82 -5.10 11.36
N ASP A 139 -11.86 -4.73 12.12
CA ASP A 139 -13.22 -5.23 11.89
C ASP A 139 -13.77 -4.77 10.53
N SER A 140 -13.47 -3.53 10.12
CA SER A 140 -13.82 -3.01 8.80
C SER A 140 -13.14 -3.78 7.67
N GLY A 141 -11.84 -4.06 7.81
CA GLY A 141 -11.11 -4.91 6.85
C GLY A 141 -11.71 -6.31 6.73
N ARG A 142 -12.04 -6.93 7.88
CA ARG A 142 -12.69 -8.24 7.92
C ARG A 142 -14.05 -8.23 7.22
N ALA A 143 -14.89 -7.24 7.51
CA ALA A 143 -16.21 -7.11 6.91
C ALA A 143 -16.11 -6.93 5.39
N ALA A 144 -15.18 -6.09 4.90
CA ALA A 144 -14.99 -5.87 3.47
C ALA A 144 -14.51 -7.14 2.75
N MET A 145 -13.59 -7.90 3.35
CA MET A 145 -13.11 -9.14 2.76
C MET A 145 -14.19 -10.22 2.74
N LEU A 146 -14.99 -10.35 3.81
CA LEU A 146 -16.12 -11.28 3.84
C LEU A 146 -17.14 -10.98 2.75
N ALA A 147 -17.42 -9.70 2.50
CA ALA A 147 -18.31 -9.28 1.40
C ALA A 147 -17.73 -9.58 0.01
N ALA A 148 -16.40 -9.51 -0.16
CA ALA A 148 -15.72 -9.83 -1.41
C ALA A 148 -15.52 -11.34 -1.65
N LEU A 149 -15.61 -12.16 -0.60
CA LEU A 149 -15.29 -13.58 -0.62
C LEU A 149 -16.07 -14.40 -1.67
N PRO A 150 -17.39 -14.18 -1.89
CA PRO A 150 -18.12 -14.91 -2.93
C PRO A 150 -17.57 -14.64 -4.34
N ALA A 151 -17.28 -13.38 -4.66
CA ALA A 151 -16.73 -13.01 -5.97
C ALA A 151 -15.32 -13.56 -6.18
N LEU A 152 -14.50 -13.58 -5.11
CA LEU A 152 -13.18 -14.19 -5.15
C LEU A 152 -13.25 -15.70 -5.40
N LYS A 153 -14.13 -16.41 -4.68
CA LYS A 153 -14.32 -17.86 -4.88
C LYS A 153 -14.74 -18.19 -6.31
N ALA A 154 -15.69 -17.43 -6.87
CA ALA A 154 -16.11 -17.61 -8.25
C ALA A 154 -14.96 -17.42 -9.26
N LYS A 155 -14.05 -16.46 -9.02
CA LYS A 155 -12.86 -16.26 -9.87
C LYS A 155 -11.84 -17.39 -9.76
N LEU A 156 -11.64 -17.94 -8.55
CA LEU A 156 -10.75 -19.09 -8.35
C LEU A 156 -11.32 -20.35 -9.01
N GLU A 157 -12.64 -20.55 -8.95
CA GLU A 157 -13.34 -21.68 -9.56
C GLU A 157 -13.40 -21.60 -11.09
N ALA A 158 -13.48 -20.39 -11.67
CA ALA A 158 -13.49 -20.16 -13.11
C ALA A 158 -12.17 -20.49 -13.82
N GLY A 159 -11.13 -20.90 -13.07
CA GLY A 159 -9.80 -21.21 -13.56
C GLY A 159 -8.96 -19.95 -13.72
N LEU A 160 -7.79 -19.95 -13.07
CA LEU A 160 -6.68 -19.06 -13.39
C LEU A 160 -6.31 -19.36 -14.85
N ARG A 161 -6.52 -18.38 -15.75
CA ARG A 161 -6.11 -18.51 -17.15
C ARG A 161 -4.61 -18.39 -17.28
#